data_AF-A0A7X6B2F6-F1
#
_entry.id   AF-A0A7X6B2F6-F1
#
_cell.length_a   1.000
_cell.length_b   1.000
_cell.length_c   1.000
_cell.angle_alpha   90.00
_cell.angle_beta   90.00
_cell.angle_gamma   90.00
#
_symmetry.space_group_name_H-M   'P 1'
#
loop_
_entity.id
_entity.type
_entity.pdbx_description
1 polymer ?
#
loop_
_entity_poly.entity_id
_entity_poly.type
_entity_poly.pdbx_seq_one_letter_code
_entity_poly.pdbx_strand_id
1 'polypeptide(L)'
;MSLHDDLWDIVDSNQQDGDKAKGAVPLSVGPQHIPTHQRFDAHSYFAPDNAAATAVAVTAAAQILTVGSVPAAGQAAKGLIERVAGTGRPLHPGNVGSLGGGFSPKLHAALRCALAAKLMPVARLRHRTAIASARAPSNQDARARMLPSALWSEWSLRLTPQHASGNPVARRADELLAVACLLVGNSTPIRAATHLTGTTVSSHNVSTLLSELTRRPDCADVMRALILLADHLDQHGSPIDYARRRALFTTRACFVAPKDWQNLQRRLRSTRTPDIAHAQRWIFHTLTGSPPHLAHPDIAPATPAQRQQYKRFRWRILPAEAELLAHTARTILDEHGIDEPVQWTPTLSSADMRRLQLPGPDPGSITAAQRRDRAWPG
;
A
#
# COMPACT_ATOMS: atom_id res chain seq x y z
N MET A 1 0.57 -27.32 -3.77
CA MET A 1 -0.80 -27.58 -3.31
C MET A 1 -0.69 -28.24 -1.95
N SER A 2 -1.29 -27.63 -0.92
CA SER A 2 -1.60 -28.19 0.41
C SER A 2 -1.03 -27.40 1.60
N LEU A 3 -1.98 -26.87 2.38
CA LEU A 3 -2.00 -26.60 3.83
C LEU A 3 -1.39 -25.32 4.43
N HIS A 4 -0.74 -24.44 3.66
CA HIS A 4 -0.32 -23.11 4.18
C HIS A 4 -1.07 -21.92 3.58
N ASP A 5 -1.87 -22.16 2.53
CA ASP A 5 -2.68 -21.13 1.86
C ASP A 5 -3.92 -20.73 2.69
N ASP A 6 -4.47 -21.64 3.52
CA ASP A 6 -5.70 -21.36 4.28
C ASP A 6 -5.46 -20.63 5.61
N LEU A 7 -4.27 -20.67 6.19
CA LEU A 7 -4.02 -20.07 7.52
C LEU A 7 -4.07 -18.53 7.51
N TRP A 8 -3.81 -17.91 6.36
CA TRP A 8 -3.85 -16.45 6.22
C TRP A 8 -5.25 -15.93 5.85
N ASP A 9 -6.05 -16.73 5.14
CA ASP A 9 -7.46 -16.43 4.84
C ASP A 9 -8.40 -16.80 6.01
N ILE A 10 -8.03 -17.77 6.88
CA ILE A 10 -8.81 -18.11 8.09
C ILE A 10 -8.74 -16.99 9.15
N VAL A 11 -7.61 -16.28 9.25
CA VAL A 11 -7.51 -15.12 10.14
C VAL A 11 -8.28 -13.91 9.57
N ASP A 12 -8.38 -13.78 8.24
CA ASP A 12 -9.20 -12.75 7.58
C ASP A 12 -10.71 -13.12 7.58
N SER A 13 -11.11 -14.42 7.60
CA SER A 13 -12.51 -14.87 7.65
C SER A 13 -13.14 -14.84 9.05
N ASN A 14 -12.34 -15.00 10.11
CA ASN A 14 -12.81 -14.80 11.49
C ASN A 14 -13.18 -13.33 11.80
N GLN A 15 -12.95 -12.41 10.86
CA GLN A 15 -13.43 -11.04 10.92
C GLN A 15 -14.90 -10.91 10.45
N GLN A 16 -15.48 -11.95 9.81
CA GLN A 16 -16.86 -11.97 9.29
C GLN A 16 -17.81 -12.92 10.03
N ASP A 17 -17.34 -14.03 10.60
CA ASP A 17 -18.20 -14.99 11.31
C ASP A 17 -18.18 -14.78 12.84
N GLY A 18 -18.83 -13.69 13.25
CA GLY A 18 -19.19 -13.46 14.64
C GLY A 18 -20.48 -14.16 15.05
N ASP A 19 -20.75 -15.40 14.63
CA ASP A 19 -21.91 -16.15 15.16
C ASP A 19 -21.93 -17.66 14.87
N LYS A 20 -20.89 -18.46 15.18
CA LYS A 20 -21.06 -19.94 15.32
C LYS A 20 -20.08 -20.55 16.31
N ALA A 21 -20.55 -20.76 17.54
CA ALA A 21 -20.07 -21.85 18.40
C ALA A 21 -21.27 -22.74 18.77
N LYS A 22 -21.35 -23.93 18.16
CA LYS A 22 -22.22 -25.02 18.61
C LYS A 22 -21.35 -26.21 19.00
N GLY A 23 -21.26 -26.46 20.30
CA GLY A 23 -21.06 -27.78 20.89
C GLY A 23 -22.21 -27.99 21.88
N ALA A 24 -23.12 -28.92 21.56
CA ALA A 24 -24.38 -29.14 22.26
C ALA A 24 -24.28 -30.28 23.28
N VAL A 25 -25.00 -30.16 24.40
CA VAL A 25 -25.81 -31.24 25.00
C VAL A 25 -27.13 -30.61 25.49
N PRO A 26 -28.30 -31.23 25.27
CA PRO A 26 -29.61 -30.56 25.28
C PRO A 26 -30.25 -30.59 26.67
N LEU A 27 -31.29 -29.77 26.91
CA LEU A 27 -32.54 -30.17 27.57
C LEU A 27 -33.60 -29.06 27.60
N SER A 28 -34.81 -29.49 27.22
CA SER A 28 -36.16 -28.96 27.46
C SER A 28 -36.64 -27.62 26.89
N VAL A 29 -37.71 -27.76 26.10
CA VAL A 29 -38.56 -26.74 25.49
C VAL A 29 -39.47 -26.11 26.55
N GLY A 30 -39.47 -24.78 26.66
CA GLY A 30 -40.42 -23.95 27.41
C GLY A 30 -40.66 -22.62 26.69
N PRO A 31 -41.82 -21.96 26.87
CA PRO A 31 -42.52 -21.25 25.80
C PRO A 31 -41.89 -19.91 25.40
N GLN A 32 -42.16 -19.56 24.13
CA GLN A 32 -41.62 -18.45 23.37
C GLN A 32 -41.80 -17.09 24.06
N HIS A 33 -40.69 -16.45 24.43
CA HIS A 33 -40.65 -15.05 24.81
C HIS A 33 -40.12 -14.24 23.63
N ILE A 34 -40.93 -13.31 23.13
CA ILE A 34 -40.60 -12.36 22.07
C ILE A 34 -39.38 -11.54 22.54
N PRO A 35 -38.25 -11.49 21.80
CA PRO A 35 -37.10 -10.71 22.22
C PRO A 35 -37.35 -9.22 21.92
N THR A 36 -37.67 -8.47 22.97
CA THR A 36 -37.50 -7.02 23.01
C THR A 36 -36.05 -6.67 22.65
N HIS A 37 -35.85 -5.72 21.74
CA HIS A 37 -34.55 -5.11 21.43
C HIS A 37 -33.96 -4.45 22.70
N GLN A 38 -33.27 -5.23 23.52
CA GLN A 38 -32.39 -4.71 24.56
C GLN A 38 -31.15 -4.16 23.86
N ARG A 39 -30.99 -2.83 23.88
CA ARG A 39 -29.68 -2.21 23.65
C ARG A 39 -28.73 -2.84 24.67
N PHE A 40 -27.73 -3.56 24.18
CA PHE A 40 -26.63 -4.07 24.99
C PHE A 40 -25.90 -2.87 25.62
N ASP A 41 -26.16 -2.62 26.90
CA ASP A 41 -25.48 -1.59 27.69
C ASP A 41 -24.09 -2.11 28.10
N ALA A 42 -23.15 -2.08 27.14
CA ALA A 42 -21.77 -2.53 27.31
C ALA A 42 -21.02 -1.80 28.45
N HIS A 43 -21.55 -0.65 28.90
CA HIS A 43 -21.01 0.14 30.00
C HIS A 43 -21.01 -0.59 31.35
N SER A 44 -21.94 -1.53 31.55
CA SER A 44 -22.15 -2.24 32.82
C SER A 44 -21.09 -3.32 33.09
N TYR A 45 -20.45 -3.84 32.05
CA TYR A 45 -19.58 -5.03 32.15
C TYR A 45 -18.12 -4.70 32.53
N PHE A 46 -17.75 -3.42 32.53
CA PHE A 46 -16.39 -2.94 32.79
C PHE A 46 -16.28 -2.02 34.01
N ALA A 47 -17.32 -1.97 34.86
CA ALA A 47 -17.28 -1.17 36.07
C ALA A 47 -16.23 -1.74 37.06
N PRO A 48 -15.34 -0.91 37.63
CA PRO A 48 -14.33 -1.38 38.57
C PRO A 48 -14.95 -1.86 39.88
N ASP A 49 -14.51 -3.02 40.37
CA ASP A 49 -15.08 -3.68 41.57
C ASP A 49 -14.71 -3.00 42.91
N ASN A 50 -13.78 -2.04 42.91
CA ASN A 50 -13.38 -1.33 44.13
C ASN A 50 -12.89 0.12 43.89
N ALA A 51 -12.84 0.89 44.98
CA ALA A 51 -12.47 2.31 44.96
C ALA A 51 -11.02 2.54 44.50
N ALA A 52 -10.09 1.64 44.82
CA ALA A 52 -8.70 1.74 44.38
C ALA A 52 -8.59 1.57 42.85
N ALA A 53 -9.29 0.59 42.27
CA ALA A 53 -9.37 0.38 40.83
C ALA A 53 -10.03 1.57 40.13
N THR A 54 -11.07 2.15 40.73
CA THR A 54 -11.71 3.38 40.26
C THR A 54 -10.73 4.55 40.24
N ALA A 55 -9.99 4.76 41.33
CA ALA A 55 -9.00 5.84 41.43
C ALA A 55 -7.87 5.69 40.39
N VAL A 56 -7.38 4.46 40.19
CA VAL A 56 -6.38 4.17 39.14
C VAL A 56 -6.94 4.43 37.75
N ALA A 57 -8.17 3.97 37.46
CA ALA A 57 -8.82 4.16 36.16
C ALA A 57 -9.07 5.64 35.85
N VAL A 58 -9.58 6.41 36.82
CA VAL A 58 -9.82 7.85 36.68
C VAL A 58 -8.51 8.62 36.51
N THR A 59 -7.47 8.29 37.29
CA THR A 59 -6.14 8.94 37.16
C THR A 59 -5.52 8.67 35.79
N ALA A 60 -5.60 7.42 35.31
CA ALA A 60 -5.15 7.05 33.98
C ALA A 60 -5.93 7.77 32.87
N ALA A 61 -7.26 7.84 32.98
CA ALA A 61 -8.10 8.55 32.02
C ALA A 61 -7.75 10.05 31.99
N ALA A 62 -7.60 10.68 33.15
CA ALA A 62 -7.19 12.07 33.27
C ALA A 62 -5.82 12.31 32.62
N GLN A 63 -4.83 11.46 32.87
CA GLN A 63 -3.52 11.55 32.22
C GLN A 63 -3.60 11.43 30.70
N ILE A 64 -4.36 10.47 30.16
CA ILE A 64 -4.52 10.31 28.71
C ILE A 64 -5.23 11.54 28.08
N LEU A 65 -6.27 12.07 28.75
CA LEU A 65 -7.10 13.16 28.23
C LEU A 65 -6.44 14.54 28.36
N THR A 66 -5.55 14.75 29.35
CA THR A 66 -4.86 16.02 29.58
C THR A 66 -3.65 16.23 28.67
N VAL A 67 -3.17 15.18 28.00
CA VAL A 67 -2.01 15.25 27.12
C VAL A 67 -2.37 15.92 25.79
N GLY A 68 -1.58 16.94 25.41
CA GLY A 68 -1.88 17.81 24.25
C GLY A 68 -1.70 17.20 22.86
N SER A 69 -1.36 15.91 22.73
CA SER A 69 -1.18 15.29 21.41
C SER A 69 -1.58 13.80 21.38
N VAL A 70 -2.05 13.35 20.21
CA VAL A 70 -2.47 11.95 19.99
C VAL A 70 -1.34 10.93 20.22
N PRO A 71 -0.08 11.15 19.76
CA PRO A 71 1.01 10.23 20.05
C PRO A 71 1.30 10.11 21.55
N ALA A 72 1.30 11.23 22.27
CA ALA A 72 1.59 11.25 23.69
C ALA A 72 0.44 10.66 24.52
N ALA A 73 -0.82 10.83 24.09
CA ALA A 73 -1.97 10.13 24.66
C ALA A 73 -1.86 8.60 24.47
N GLY A 74 -1.39 8.16 23.30
CA GLY A 74 -1.12 6.74 23.03
C GLY A 74 -0.02 6.18 23.95
N GLN A 75 1.05 6.94 24.15
CA GLN A 75 2.13 6.58 25.07
C GLN A 75 1.64 6.50 26.53
N ALA A 76 0.80 7.44 26.97
CA ALA A 76 0.17 7.41 28.29
C ALA A 76 -0.76 6.19 28.46
N ALA A 77 -1.46 5.78 27.40
CA ALA A 77 -2.34 4.60 27.42
C ALA A 77 -1.59 3.26 27.38
N LYS A 78 -0.33 3.25 26.93
CA LYS A 78 0.47 2.03 26.68
C LYS A 78 0.51 1.09 27.89
N GLY A 79 0.77 1.63 29.08
CA GLY A 79 0.86 0.83 30.30
C GLY A 79 -0.45 0.13 30.69
N LEU A 80 -1.61 0.74 30.42
CA LEU A 80 -2.91 0.09 30.64
C LEU A 80 -3.17 -1.00 29.61
N ILE A 81 -2.88 -0.72 28.35
CA ILE A 81 -3.04 -1.68 27.25
C ILE A 81 -2.19 -2.94 27.50
N GLU A 82 -0.97 -2.78 28.01
CA GLU A 82 -0.09 -3.89 28.37
C GLU A 82 -0.63 -4.71 29.54
N ARG A 83 -1.17 -4.06 30.57
CA ARG A 83 -1.82 -4.75 31.69
C ARG A 83 -3.04 -5.55 31.25
N VAL A 84 -3.91 -4.97 30.42
CA VAL A 84 -5.10 -5.66 29.86
C VAL A 84 -4.69 -6.83 28.97
N ALA A 85 -3.62 -6.70 28.20
CA ALA A 85 -3.08 -7.83 27.45
C ALA A 85 -2.56 -8.95 28.38
N GLY A 86 -1.95 -8.59 29.52
CA GLY A 86 -1.46 -9.53 30.53
C GLY A 86 -2.56 -10.34 31.22
N THR A 87 -3.82 -9.89 31.21
CA THR A 87 -4.97 -10.65 31.74
C THR A 87 -5.54 -11.65 30.74
N GLY A 88 -4.84 -11.93 29.64
CA GLY A 88 -5.26 -12.90 28.61
C GLY A 88 -6.33 -12.40 27.64
N ARG A 89 -6.66 -11.10 27.66
CA ARG A 89 -7.64 -10.46 26.76
C ARG A 89 -6.99 -9.32 25.95
N PRO A 90 -6.09 -9.64 24.99
CA PRO A 90 -5.40 -8.60 24.23
C PRO A 90 -6.37 -7.77 23.39
N LEU A 91 -6.23 -6.45 23.48
CA LEU A 91 -7.03 -5.51 22.71
C LEU A 91 -6.56 -5.49 21.24
N HIS A 92 -7.41 -5.96 20.32
CA HIS A 92 -7.15 -5.83 18.90
C HIS A 92 -7.53 -4.42 18.40
N PRO A 93 -6.72 -3.76 17.55
CA PRO A 93 -7.00 -2.39 17.08
C PRO A 93 -8.29 -2.21 16.29
N GLY A 94 -8.72 -3.24 15.56
CA GLY A 94 -10.04 -3.27 14.93
C GLY A 94 -11.19 -3.22 15.93
N ASN A 95 -10.96 -3.70 17.16
CA ASN A 95 -11.94 -3.79 18.24
C ASN A 95 -11.83 -2.62 19.22
N VAL A 96 -10.89 -1.69 19.03
CA VAL A 96 -10.81 -0.47 19.87
C VAL A 96 -12.09 0.35 19.75
N GLY A 97 -12.71 0.37 18.57
CA GLY A 97 -14.00 1.03 18.36
C GLY A 97 -15.19 0.33 19.03
N SER A 98 -15.07 -0.96 19.38
CA SER A 98 -16.12 -1.74 20.03
C SER A 98 -16.01 -1.78 21.57
N LEU A 99 -14.92 -1.26 22.14
CA LEU A 99 -14.74 -1.11 23.59
C LEU A 99 -15.71 -0.09 24.25
N GLY A 100 -16.46 0.65 23.43
CA GLY A 100 -17.50 1.56 23.91
C GLY A 100 -18.02 2.45 22.78
N GLY A 101 -19.32 2.66 22.73
CA GLY A 101 -19.96 3.59 21.80
C GLY A 101 -19.68 5.04 22.22
N GLY A 102 -18.51 5.60 21.90
CA GLY A 102 -18.27 7.01 22.19
C GLY A 102 -16.83 7.54 22.18
N PHE A 103 -15.81 6.76 21.81
CA PHE A 103 -14.46 7.35 21.74
C PHE A 103 -14.37 8.42 20.67
N SER A 104 -13.79 9.57 21.04
CA SER A 104 -13.44 10.59 20.04
C SER A 104 -12.47 10.00 19.01
N PRO A 105 -12.50 10.45 17.74
CA PRO A 105 -11.57 9.96 16.71
C PRO A 105 -10.10 10.10 17.11
N LYS A 106 -9.76 11.15 17.88
CA LYS A 106 -8.41 11.39 18.41
C LYS A 106 -7.99 10.33 19.42
N LEU A 107 -8.86 9.96 20.36
CA LEU A 107 -8.58 8.91 21.33
C LEU A 107 -8.48 7.54 20.66
N HIS A 108 -9.37 7.27 19.69
CA HIS A 108 -9.32 6.03 18.91
C HIS A 108 -7.98 5.91 18.16
N ALA A 109 -7.51 6.99 17.52
CA ALA A 109 -6.21 7.03 16.86
C ALA A 109 -5.06 6.81 17.86
N ALA A 110 -5.10 7.44 19.04
CA ALA A 110 -4.08 7.29 20.08
C ALA A 110 -3.93 5.81 20.50
N LEU A 111 -5.06 5.15 20.78
CA LEU A 111 -5.09 3.74 21.18
C LEU A 111 -4.58 2.80 20.07
N ARG A 112 -4.95 3.06 18.81
CA ARG A 112 -4.43 2.29 17.65
C ARG A 112 -2.92 2.44 17.49
N CYS A 113 -2.39 3.67 17.64
CA CYS A 113 -0.95 3.93 17.60
C CYS A 113 -0.21 3.22 18.74
N ALA A 114 -0.77 3.22 19.95
CA ALA A 114 -0.19 2.53 21.10
C ALA A 114 -0.07 1.01 20.88
N LEU A 115 -1.00 0.42 20.11
CA LEU A 115 -1.02 -1.00 19.75
C LEU A 115 -0.13 -1.36 18.54
N ALA A 116 0.45 -0.37 17.84
CA ALA A 116 1.13 -0.58 16.55
C ALA A 116 2.25 -1.64 16.60
N ALA A 117 3.00 -1.72 17.69
CA ALA A 117 4.10 -2.67 17.85
C ALA A 117 3.63 -4.13 17.99
N LYS A 118 2.37 -4.35 18.38
CA LYS A 118 1.78 -5.68 18.56
C LYS A 118 0.97 -6.13 17.34
N LEU A 119 0.92 -5.30 16.29
CA LEU A 119 0.13 -5.55 15.10
C LEU A 119 0.93 -6.25 14.01
N MET A 120 0.21 -7.11 13.28
CA MET A 120 0.67 -7.59 11.99
C MET A 120 0.92 -6.41 11.03
N PRO A 121 1.95 -6.49 10.16
CA PRO A 121 2.31 -5.42 9.25
C PRO A 121 1.15 -4.87 8.41
N VAL A 122 0.31 -5.76 7.88
CA VAL A 122 -0.87 -5.37 7.10
C VAL A 122 -1.89 -4.59 7.95
N ALA A 123 -2.13 -5.02 9.18
CA ALA A 123 -3.05 -4.35 10.09
C ALA A 123 -2.58 -2.92 10.42
N ARG A 124 -1.26 -2.67 10.47
CA ARG A 124 -0.71 -1.33 10.65
C ARG A 124 -1.11 -0.38 9.51
N LEU A 125 -1.13 -0.84 8.27
CA LEU A 125 -1.60 -0.07 7.10
C LEU A 125 -3.13 0.09 7.11
N ARG A 126 -3.87 -1.00 7.29
CA ARG A 126 -5.34 -1.00 7.36
C ARG A 126 -5.87 -0.06 8.45
N HIS A 127 -5.11 0.08 9.53
CA HIS A 127 -5.47 0.90 10.69
C HIS A 127 -4.70 2.21 10.78
N ARG A 128 -3.94 2.55 9.73
CA ARG A 128 -3.16 3.78 9.59
C ARG A 128 -2.21 4.08 10.75
N THR A 129 -1.72 3.09 11.50
CA THR A 129 -1.10 3.34 12.81
C THR A 129 0.20 4.16 12.80
N ALA A 130 0.83 4.35 11.64
CA ALA A 130 2.01 5.23 11.48
C ALA A 130 1.64 6.73 11.41
N ILE A 131 0.35 7.03 11.24
CA ILE A 131 -0.23 8.37 11.36
C ILE A 131 -1.30 8.29 12.44
N ALA A 132 -1.31 9.23 13.37
CA ALA A 132 -2.31 9.30 14.44
C ALA A 132 -3.70 9.72 13.90
N SER A 133 -4.26 8.94 12.98
CA SER A 133 -5.50 9.21 12.25
C SER A 133 -6.49 8.05 12.39
N ALA A 134 -7.73 8.38 12.74
CA ALA A 134 -8.87 7.45 12.78
C ALA A 134 -9.82 7.66 11.59
N ARG A 135 -9.29 8.17 10.46
CA ARG A 135 -10.09 8.41 9.25
C ARG A 135 -10.78 7.10 8.80
N ALA A 136 -12.06 7.23 8.44
CA ALA A 136 -12.86 6.16 7.88
C ALA A 136 -12.20 5.52 6.64
N PRO A 137 -12.50 4.24 6.34
CA PRO A 137 -12.04 3.61 5.11
C PRO A 137 -12.52 4.39 3.88
N SER A 138 -11.65 4.49 2.86
CA SER A 138 -12.01 5.12 1.59
C SER A 138 -12.53 4.09 0.59
N ASN A 139 -13.13 4.56 -0.51
CA ASN A 139 -13.58 3.70 -1.59
C ASN A 139 -12.37 3.06 -2.29
N GLN A 140 -12.18 1.75 -2.06
CA GLN A 140 -11.06 0.99 -2.63
C GLN A 140 -11.06 0.98 -4.16
N ASP A 141 -12.23 0.91 -4.79
CA ASP A 141 -12.36 0.79 -6.24
C ASP A 141 -12.00 2.12 -6.91
N ALA A 142 -12.40 3.23 -6.30
CA ALA A 142 -11.98 4.57 -6.72
C ALA A 142 -10.46 4.71 -6.64
N ARG A 143 -9.83 4.30 -5.54
CA ARG A 143 -8.37 4.36 -5.39
C ARG A 143 -7.64 3.42 -6.35
N ALA A 144 -8.17 2.23 -6.60
CA ALA A 144 -7.56 1.26 -7.52
C ALA A 144 -7.47 1.78 -8.97
N ARG A 145 -8.42 2.62 -9.39
CA ARG A 145 -8.37 3.33 -10.70
C ARG A 145 -7.23 4.33 -10.77
N MET A 146 -6.91 4.98 -9.66
CA MET A 146 -5.87 6.01 -9.56
C MET A 146 -4.46 5.43 -9.39
N LEU A 147 -4.34 4.14 -9.04
CA LEU A 147 -3.06 3.49 -8.79
C LEU A 147 -2.54 2.75 -10.03
N PRO A 148 -1.26 2.95 -10.39
CA PRO A 148 -0.59 2.09 -11.37
C PRO A 148 -0.37 0.68 -10.81
N SER A 149 -0.16 -0.33 -11.66
CA SER A 149 0.16 -1.70 -11.18
C SER A 149 1.54 -1.76 -10.54
N ALA A 150 2.51 -1.02 -11.08
CA ALA A 150 3.80 -0.76 -10.45
C ALA A 150 3.82 0.68 -9.94
N LEU A 151 4.08 0.89 -8.65
CA LEU A 151 4.07 2.22 -8.04
C LEU A 151 5.02 3.18 -8.79
N TRP A 152 4.69 4.48 -8.83
CA TRP A 152 5.47 5.50 -9.54
C TRP A 152 6.96 5.38 -9.27
N SER A 153 7.78 5.49 -10.31
CA SER A 153 9.21 5.14 -10.22
C SER A 153 9.97 5.94 -9.15
N GLU A 154 9.59 7.21 -8.92
CA GLU A 154 10.15 8.04 -7.86
C GLU A 154 9.78 7.54 -6.46
N TRP A 155 8.53 7.14 -6.25
CA TRP A 155 8.06 6.63 -4.97
C TRP A 155 8.56 5.21 -4.71
N SER A 156 8.51 4.34 -5.72
CA SER A 156 9.10 3.01 -5.68
C SER A 156 10.56 3.06 -5.27
N LEU A 157 11.34 3.99 -5.83
CA LEU A 157 12.71 4.21 -5.41
C LEU A 157 12.83 4.56 -3.94
N ARG A 158 12.18 5.66 -3.53
CA ARG A 158 12.31 6.21 -2.18
C ARG A 158 11.89 5.18 -1.13
N LEU A 159 10.83 4.42 -1.41
CA LEU A 159 10.22 3.48 -0.47
C LEU A 159 10.86 2.10 -0.46
N THR A 160 11.53 1.69 -1.53
CA THR A 160 12.10 0.34 -1.61
C THR A 160 13.36 0.25 -0.77
N PRO A 161 13.36 -0.60 0.28
CA PRO A 161 14.57 -0.82 1.02
C PRO A 161 15.59 -1.63 0.21
N GLN A 162 16.85 -1.28 0.39
CA GLN A 162 17.97 -1.93 -0.28
C GLN A 162 18.80 -2.71 0.74
N HIS A 163 19.36 -3.85 0.31
CA HIS A 163 20.42 -4.54 1.04
C HIS A 163 21.74 -3.76 0.92
N ALA A 164 22.72 -4.10 1.75
CA ALA A 164 24.08 -3.53 1.66
C ALA A 164 24.73 -3.74 0.27
N SER A 165 24.30 -4.78 -0.46
CA SER A 165 24.72 -5.04 -1.85
C SER A 165 24.12 -4.09 -2.89
N GLY A 166 23.27 -3.15 -2.49
CA GLY A 166 22.57 -2.22 -3.40
C GLY A 166 21.39 -2.84 -4.15
N ASN A 167 21.02 -4.09 -3.83
CA ASN A 167 19.86 -4.75 -4.42
C ASN A 167 18.58 -4.49 -3.60
N PRO A 168 17.41 -4.35 -4.26
CA PRO A 168 16.12 -4.30 -3.59
C PRO A 168 15.90 -5.52 -2.71
N VAL A 169 15.28 -5.31 -1.55
CA VAL A 169 14.94 -6.38 -0.61
C VAL A 169 13.88 -7.34 -1.16
N ALA A 170 13.02 -6.86 -2.06
CA ALA A 170 12.05 -7.67 -2.77
C ALA A 170 12.17 -7.48 -4.28
N ARG A 171 12.01 -8.58 -5.03
CA ARG A 171 11.77 -8.50 -6.48
C ARG A 171 10.39 -7.89 -6.70
N ARG A 172 10.24 -7.07 -7.76
CA ARG A 172 8.96 -6.40 -8.10
C ARG A 172 8.42 -5.54 -6.94
N ALA A 173 9.33 -4.89 -6.20
CA ALA A 173 8.98 -4.09 -5.03
C ALA A 173 8.01 -2.95 -5.36
N ASP A 174 8.13 -2.35 -6.55
CA ASP A 174 7.20 -1.37 -7.09
C ASP A 174 5.75 -1.87 -7.15
N GLU A 175 5.52 -3.10 -7.60
CA GLU A 175 4.18 -3.70 -7.63
C GLU A 175 3.65 -4.04 -6.24
N LEU A 176 4.52 -4.59 -5.39
CA LEU A 176 4.17 -4.90 -4.01
C LEU A 176 3.80 -3.63 -3.22
N LEU A 177 4.51 -2.53 -3.45
CA LEU A 177 4.24 -1.22 -2.85
C LEU A 177 2.94 -0.59 -3.37
N ALA A 178 2.58 -0.81 -4.64
CA ALA A 178 1.28 -0.38 -5.17
C ALA A 178 0.13 -1.09 -4.44
N VAL A 179 0.25 -2.40 -4.22
CA VAL A 179 -0.73 -3.17 -3.43
C VAL A 179 -0.75 -2.69 -1.98
N ALA A 180 0.41 -2.45 -1.36
CA ALA A 180 0.48 -1.92 0.00
C ALA A 180 -0.21 -0.56 0.15
N CYS A 181 -0.07 0.32 -0.85
CA CYS A 181 -0.76 1.61 -0.90
C CYS A 181 -2.29 1.44 -0.97
N LEU A 182 -2.79 0.48 -1.76
CA LEU A 182 -4.22 0.18 -1.84
C LEU A 182 -4.79 -0.33 -0.51
N LEU A 183 -4.03 -1.13 0.25
CA LEU A 183 -4.45 -1.69 1.54
C LEU A 183 -4.58 -0.64 2.66
N VAL A 184 -4.05 0.57 2.48
CA VAL A 184 -4.12 1.64 3.50
C VAL A 184 -5.57 1.97 3.83
N GLY A 185 -5.91 1.89 5.11
CA GLY A 185 -7.24 2.26 5.58
C GLY A 185 -8.37 1.39 5.00
N ASN A 186 -8.08 0.21 4.44
CA ASN A 186 -9.09 -0.66 3.83
C ASN A 186 -9.07 -2.05 4.43
N SER A 187 -10.20 -2.75 4.45
CA SER A 187 -10.30 -4.13 4.94
C SER A 187 -10.17 -5.17 3.83
N THR A 188 -9.84 -4.73 2.61
CA THR A 188 -9.68 -5.59 1.43
C THR A 188 -8.68 -6.72 1.71
N PRO A 189 -9.03 -7.99 1.40
CA PRO A 189 -8.07 -9.08 1.40
C PRO A 189 -6.94 -8.79 0.41
N ILE A 190 -5.71 -9.24 0.73
CA ILE A 190 -4.53 -8.96 -0.12
C ILE A 190 -4.75 -9.49 -1.54
N ARG A 191 -5.34 -10.67 -1.68
CA ARG A 191 -5.65 -11.27 -2.99
C ARG A 191 -6.56 -10.36 -3.82
N ALA A 192 -7.64 -9.84 -3.23
CA ALA A 192 -8.52 -8.90 -3.91
C ALA A 192 -7.79 -7.60 -4.29
N ALA A 193 -6.93 -7.09 -3.41
CA ALA A 193 -6.10 -5.92 -3.71
C ALA A 193 -5.13 -6.15 -4.88
N THR A 194 -4.51 -7.33 -5.00
CA THR A 194 -3.64 -7.68 -6.14
C THR A 194 -4.38 -7.69 -7.48
N HIS A 195 -5.63 -8.16 -7.48
CA HIS A 195 -6.49 -8.14 -8.66
C HIS A 195 -6.91 -6.72 -9.03
N LEU A 196 -7.31 -5.89 -8.06
CA LEU A 196 -7.71 -4.50 -8.29
C LEU A 196 -6.58 -3.63 -8.86
N THR A 197 -5.34 -3.83 -8.42
CA THR A 197 -4.17 -3.12 -8.99
C THR A 197 -3.73 -3.67 -10.35
N GLY A 198 -4.27 -4.81 -10.80
CA GLY A 198 -3.89 -5.46 -12.06
C GLY A 198 -2.47 -6.04 -12.02
N THR A 199 -1.99 -6.45 -10.85
CA THR A 199 -0.67 -7.07 -10.66
C THR A 199 -0.76 -8.59 -10.70
N THR A 200 0.39 -9.26 -10.84
CA THR A 200 0.49 -10.75 -10.74
C THR A 200 1.37 -11.19 -9.58
N VAL A 201 1.60 -10.31 -8.60
CA VAL A 201 2.33 -10.65 -7.38
C VAL A 201 1.42 -11.48 -6.46
N SER A 202 1.99 -12.45 -5.75
CA SER A 202 1.22 -13.27 -4.82
C SER A 202 0.97 -12.53 -3.50
N SER A 203 -0.13 -12.86 -2.82
CA SER A 203 -0.42 -12.38 -1.46
C SER A 203 0.74 -12.67 -0.49
N HIS A 204 1.38 -13.83 -0.64
CA HIS A 204 2.56 -14.21 0.14
C HIS A 204 3.71 -13.22 -0.03
N ASN A 205 4.01 -12.78 -1.26
CA ASN A 205 5.09 -11.81 -1.50
C ASN A 205 4.79 -10.45 -0.88
N VAL A 206 3.53 -10.02 -0.90
CA VAL A 206 3.09 -8.78 -0.25
C VAL A 206 3.28 -8.89 1.27
N SER A 207 2.79 -9.97 1.89
CA SER A 207 2.95 -10.22 3.32
C SER A 207 4.43 -10.30 3.73
N THR A 208 5.27 -10.95 2.92
CA THR A 208 6.71 -11.05 3.16
C THR A 208 7.40 -9.68 3.07
N LEU A 209 7.09 -8.85 2.07
CA LEU A 209 7.61 -7.48 1.99
C LEU A 209 7.20 -6.67 3.22
N LEU A 210 5.93 -6.69 3.59
CA LEU A 210 5.43 -5.93 4.74
C LEU A 210 6.10 -6.40 6.04
N SER A 211 6.27 -7.71 6.22
CA SER A 211 6.98 -8.29 7.37
C SER A 211 8.43 -7.83 7.41
N GLU A 212 9.11 -7.84 6.28
CA GLU A 212 10.50 -7.41 6.19
C GLU A 212 10.65 -5.90 6.47
N LEU A 213 9.72 -5.07 5.97
CA LEU A 213 9.65 -3.66 6.31
C LEU A 213 9.56 -3.47 7.83
N THR A 214 8.76 -4.27 8.55
CA THR A 214 8.62 -4.12 10.01
C THR A 214 9.86 -4.45 10.83
N ARG A 215 10.82 -5.19 10.29
CA ARG A 215 12.09 -5.50 10.97
C ARG A 215 13.11 -4.36 10.87
N ARG A 216 12.85 -3.38 10.02
CA ARG A 216 13.79 -2.31 9.72
C ARG A 216 13.47 -1.02 10.50
N PRO A 217 14.48 -0.21 10.83
CA PRO A 217 14.27 1.05 11.55
C PRO A 217 13.48 2.09 10.73
N ASP A 218 13.59 2.04 9.40
CA ASP A 218 12.91 2.91 8.43
C ASP A 218 11.42 2.55 8.22
N CYS A 219 10.92 1.48 8.84
CA CYS A 219 9.55 0.99 8.70
C CYS A 219 8.49 2.08 8.90
N ALA A 220 8.63 2.83 9.99
CA ALA A 220 7.63 3.80 10.40
C ALA A 220 7.42 4.87 9.33
N ASP A 221 8.50 5.31 8.68
CA ASP A 221 8.47 6.32 7.63
C ASP A 221 8.00 5.76 6.31
N VAL A 222 8.35 4.51 5.95
CA VAL A 222 7.78 3.85 4.77
C VAL A 222 6.26 3.69 4.91
N MET A 223 5.80 3.20 6.06
CA MET A 223 4.36 3.04 6.35
C MET A 223 3.65 4.41 6.34
N ARG A 224 4.26 5.44 6.95
CA ARG A 224 3.73 6.81 6.93
C ARG A 224 3.62 7.35 5.50
N ALA A 225 4.65 7.18 4.68
CA ALA A 225 4.63 7.64 3.29
C ALA A 225 3.54 6.94 2.46
N LEU A 226 3.37 5.62 2.61
CA LEU A 226 2.26 4.90 1.97
C LEU A 226 0.90 5.45 2.41
N ILE A 227 0.74 5.77 3.70
CA ILE A 227 -0.51 6.35 4.19
C ILE A 227 -0.74 7.74 3.60
N LEU A 228 0.29 8.60 3.56
CA LEU A 228 0.19 9.94 2.98
C LEU A 228 -0.12 9.91 1.48
N LEU A 229 0.45 8.94 0.75
CA LEU A 229 0.14 8.72 -0.66
C LEU A 229 -1.32 8.32 -0.87
N ALA A 230 -1.81 7.34 -0.09
CA ALA A 230 -3.21 6.95 -0.13
C ALA A 230 -4.14 8.12 0.24
N ASP A 231 -3.78 8.90 1.26
CA ASP A 231 -4.51 10.10 1.67
C ASP A 231 -4.52 11.18 0.58
N HIS A 232 -3.41 11.36 -0.16
CA HIS A 232 -3.34 12.29 -1.28
C HIS A 232 -4.31 11.88 -2.39
N LEU A 233 -4.32 10.59 -2.77
CA LEU A 233 -5.25 10.06 -3.78
C LEU A 233 -6.71 10.18 -3.34
N ASP A 234 -7.01 9.85 -2.08
CA ASP A 234 -8.37 9.92 -1.55
C ASP A 234 -8.91 11.36 -1.50
N GLN A 235 -8.03 12.38 -1.42
CA GLN A 235 -8.41 13.80 -1.30
C GLN A 235 -8.39 14.56 -2.61
N HIS A 236 -7.36 14.33 -3.44
CA HIS A 236 -7.10 15.11 -4.64
C HIS A 236 -7.30 14.31 -5.93
N GLY A 237 -7.42 12.98 -5.82
CA GLY A 237 -7.50 12.08 -6.95
C GLY A 237 -6.17 11.88 -7.68
N SER A 238 -6.27 11.37 -8.90
CA SER A 238 -5.19 11.27 -9.88
C SER A 238 -5.72 11.81 -11.20
N PRO A 239 -4.94 12.58 -11.97
CA PRO A 239 -5.33 13.01 -13.31
C PRO A 239 -5.29 11.86 -14.33
N ILE A 240 -4.78 10.67 -13.95
CA ILE A 240 -4.72 9.48 -14.79
C ILE A 240 -5.63 8.40 -14.20
N ASP A 241 -6.57 7.89 -15.01
CA ASP A 241 -7.28 6.63 -14.75
C ASP A 241 -6.46 5.45 -15.30
N TYR A 242 -5.61 4.89 -14.42
CA TYR A 242 -4.76 3.76 -14.76
C TYR A 242 -5.55 2.48 -15.05
N ALA A 243 -6.71 2.26 -14.41
CA ALA A 243 -7.53 1.10 -14.71
C ALA A 243 -8.07 1.16 -16.15
N ARG A 244 -8.56 2.32 -16.58
CA ARG A 244 -8.98 2.57 -17.96
C ARG A 244 -7.84 2.35 -18.94
N ARG A 245 -6.66 2.94 -18.68
CA ARG A 245 -5.50 2.79 -19.57
C ARG A 245 -5.02 1.34 -19.67
N ARG A 246 -5.03 0.58 -18.58
CA ARG A 246 -4.72 -0.87 -18.59
C ARG A 246 -5.71 -1.65 -19.44
N ALA A 247 -7.00 -1.37 -19.32
CA ALA A 247 -8.03 -2.06 -20.11
C ALA A 247 -7.87 -1.80 -21.63
N LEU A 248 -7.46 -0.58 -22.02
CA LEU A 248 -7.30 -0.20 -23.42
C LEU A 248 -5.98 -0.68 -24.05
N PHE A 249 -4.87 -0.61 -23.32
CA PHE A 249 -3.54 -0.76 -23.93
C PHE A 249 -2.85 -2.10 -23.65
N THR A 250 -3.35 -2.93 -22.72
CA THR A 250 -2.69 -4.23 -22.41
C THR A 250 -2.68 -5.21 -23.57
N THR A 251 -3.72 -5.21 -24.41
CA THR A 251 -3.83 -6.10 -25.57
C THR A 251 -3.14 -5.56 -26.82
N ARG A 252 -2.63 -4.31 -26.80
CA ARG A 252 -2.00 -3.69 -27.96
C ARG A 252 -0.61 -4.27 -28.20
N ALA A 253 -0.40 -4.83 -29.39
CA ALA A 253 0.86 -5.48 -29.78
C ALA A 253 1.95 -4.50 -30.28
N CYS A 254 1.58 -3.27 -30.64
CA CYS A 254 2.50 -2.28 -31.19
C CYS A 254 2.09 -0.84 -30.85
N PHE A 255 3.04 -0.07 -30.32
CA PHE A 255 2.92 1.34 -29.95
C PHE A 255 3.78 2.27 -30.80
N VAL A 256 4.94 1.81 -31.28
CA VAL A 256 5.83 2.60 -32.16
C VAL A 256 6.15 1.87 -33.46
N ALA A 257 6.06 2.55 -34.60
CA ALA A 257 6.39 1.95 -35.89
C ALA A 257 7.92 1.72 -36.01
N PRO A 258 8.37 0.57 -36.54
CA PRO A 258 9.80 0.31 -36.78
C PRO A 258 10.52 1.40 -37.56
N LYS A 259 9.85 1.98 -38.55
CA LYS A 259 10.40 3.06 -39.38
C LYS A 259 10.70 4.32 -38.56
N ASP A 260 9.80 4.74 -37.68
CA ASP A 260 9.97 5.97 -36.89
C ASP A 260 11.12 5.84 -35.89
N TRP A 261 11.22 4.69 -35.23
CA TRP A 261 12.34 4.38 -34.33
C TRP A 261 13.67 4.38 -35.09
N GLN A 262 13.75 3.69 -36.24
CA GLN A 262 14.95 3.66 -37.07
C GLN A 262 15.33 5.06 -37.59
N ASN A 263 14.35 5.87 -37.98
CA ASN A 263 14.57 7.24 -38.43
C ASN A 263 15.19 8.10 -37.33
N LEU A 264 14.70 7.99 -36.08
CA LEU A 264 15.30 8.68 -34.94
C LEU A 264 16.73 8.20 -34.68
N GLN A 265 16.96 6.90 -34.63
CA GLN A 265 18.27 6.33 -34.37
C GLN A 265 19.33 6.80 -35.39
N ARG A 266 18.95 6.87 -36.67
CA ARG A 266 19.81 7.42 -37.74
C ARG A 266 20.13 8.90 -37.52
N ARG A 267 19.15 9.71 -37.12
CA ARG A 267 19.35 11.14 -36.82
C ARG A 267 20.29 11.37 -35.64
N LEU A 268 20.20 10.52 -34.62
CA LEU A 268 21.06 10.59 -33.43
C LEU A 268 22.48 10.03 -33.64
N ARG A 269 22.79 9.49 -34.84
CA ARG A 269 24.05 8.81 -35.16
C ARG A 269 24.45 7.78 -34.09
N SER A 270 23.47 7.11 -33.50
CA SER A 270 23.73 6.17 -32.41
C SER A 270 24.47 4.95 -32.94
N THR A 271 25.63 4.65 -32.36
CA THR A 271 26.43 3.45 -32.69
C THR A 271 25.85 2.17 -32.05
N ARG A 272 24.95 2.33 -31.08
CA ARG A 272 24.15 1.26 -30.48
C ARG A 272 22.68 1.55 -30.75
N THR A 273 22.04 0.74 -31.58
CA THR A 273 20.59 0.81 -31.77
C THR A 273 19.92 -0.01 -30.65
N PRO A 274 19.23 0.63 -29.68
CA PRO A 274 18.46 -0.12 -28.72
C PRO A 274 17.35 -0.86 -29.47
N ASP A 275 17.12 -2.10 -29.09
CA ASP A 275 16.01 -2.91 -29.61
C ASP A 275 14.70 -2.14 -29.48
N ILE A 276 13.96 -2.01 -30.59
CA ILE A 276 12.64 -1.36 -30.62
C ILE A 276 11.70 -1.95 -29.59
N ALA A 277 11.84 -3.24 -29.24
CA ALA A 277 11.05 -3.85 -28.18
C ALA A 277 11.18 -3.08 -26.85
N HIS A 278 12.32 -2.45 -26.55
CA HIS A 278 12.46 -1.61 -25.36
C HIS A 278 11.72 -0.27 -25.46
N ALA A 279 11.66 0.33 -26.65
CA ALA A 279 10.81 1.49 -26.91
C ALA A 279 9.32 1.14 -26.75
N GLN A 280 8.88 0.00 -27.29
CA GLN A 280 7.52 -0.53 -27.08
C GLN A 280 7.20 -0.72 -25.60
N ARG A 281 8.10 -1.39 -24.87
CA ARG A 281 7.98 -1.63 -23.41
C ARG A 281 7.92 -0.33 -22.62
N TRP A 282 8.68 0.69 -23.03
CA TRP A 282 8.67 2.01 -22.38
C TRP A 282 7.34 2.72 -22.57
N ILE A 283 6.79 2.74 -23.79
CA ILE A 283 5.47 3.37 -24.04
C ILE A 283 4.39 2.62 -23.28
N PHE A 284 4.37 1.28 -23.36
CA PHE A 284 3.44 0.45 -22.60
C PHE A 284 3.49 0.77 -21.10
N HIS A 285 4.68 0.75 -20.50
CA HIS A 285 4.87 1.00 -19.07
C HIS A 285 4.44 2.40 -18.68
N THR A 286 4.79 3.40 -19.49
CA THR A 286 4.44 4.81 -19.28
C THR A 286 2.93 5.03 -19.34
N LEU A 287 2.25 4.48 -20.35
CA LEU A 287 0.82 4.66 -20.52
C LEU A 287 0.01 3.93 -19.43
N THR A 288 0.34 2.66 -19.15
CA THR A 288 -0.49 1.81 -18.30
C THR A 288 -0.12 1.86 -16.81
N GLY A 289 1.10 2.32 -16.49
CA GLY A 289 1.68 2.13 -15.16
C GLY A 289 1.93 0.65 -14.83
N SER A 290 1.85 -0.24 -15.81
CA SER A 290 2.06 -1.68 -15.62
C SER A 290 3.48 -2.08 -16.03
N PRO A 291 4.11 -3.01 -15.32
CA PRO A 291 5.42 -3.53 -15.69
C PRO A 291 5.33 -4.29 -17.03
N PRO A 292 6.35 -4.23 -17.91
CA PRO A 292 6.24 -4.77 -19.26
C PRO A 292 6.00 -6.27 -19.38
N HIS A 293 6.20 -7.05 -18.31
CA HIS A 293 5.88 -8.48 -18.33
C HIS A 293 4.37 -8.76 -18.36
N LEU A 294 3.53 -7.74 -18.14
CA LEU A 294 2.08 -7.79 -18.30
C LEU A 294 1.59 -7.30 -19.66
N ALA A 295 2.50 -6.86 -20.54
CA ALA A 295 2.14 -6.41 -21.88
C ALA A 295 1.73 -7.59 -22.78
N HIS A 296 1.23 -7.27 -23.98
CA HIS A 296 1.07 -8.24 -25.07
C HIS A 296 2.34 -9.09 -25.26
N PRO A 297 2.25 -10.41 -25.55
CA PRO A 297 3.40 -11.31 -25.69
C PRO A 297 4.51 -10.79 -26.63
N ASP A 298 4.16 -10.08 -27.68
CA ASP A 298 5.12 -9.49 -28.64
C ASP A 298 6.00 -8.38 -28.03
N ILE A 299 5.52 -7.75 -26.95
CA ILE A 299 6.22 -6.67 -26.24
C ILE A 299 6.86 -7.22 -24.95
N ALA A 300 6.20 -8.18 -24.29
CA ALA A 300 6.62 -8.68 -22.99
C ALA A 300 8.05 -9.28 -23.03
N PRO A 301 8.91 -9.00 -22.05
CA PRO A 301 10.22 -9.62 -21.96
C PRO A 301 10.12 -11.08 -21.50
N ALA A 302 10.38 -12.02 -22.40
CA ALA A 302 10.32 -13.45 -22.14
C ALA A 302 11.43 -13.92 -21.16
N THR A 303 12.64 -13.36 -21.24
CA THR A 303 13.80 -13.84 -20.46
C THR A 303 14.25 -12.87 -19.35
N PRO A 304 14.91 -13.37 -18.29
CA PRO A 304 15.56 -12.51 -17.29
C PRO A 304 16.57 -11.52 -17.90
N ALA A 305 17.31 -11.95 -18.94
CA ALA A 305 18.26 -11.11 -19.64
C ALA A 305 17.58 -9.92 -20.33
N GLN A 306 16.45 -10.15 -21.02
CA GLN A 306 15.66 -9.09 -21.64
C GLN A 306 15.09 -8.10 -20.61
N ARG A 307 14.66 -8.60 -19.43
CA ARG A 307 14.24 -7.72 -18.33
C ARG A 307 15.38 -6.83 -17.85
N GLN A 308 16.58 -7.37 -17.70
CA GLN A 308 17.77 -6.59 -17.31
C GLN A 308 18.18 -5.58 -18.39
N GLN A 309 18.11 -5.96 -19.67
CA GLN A 309 18.36 -5.05 -20.79
C GLN A 309 17.35 -3.91 -20.82
N TYR A 310 16.06 -4.19 -20.57
CA TYR A 310 15.03 -3.14 -20.50
C TYR A 310 15.28 -2.18 -19.34
N LYS A 311 15.65 -2.69 -18.16
CA LYS A 311 16.06 -1.81 -17.06
C LYS A 311 17.20 -0.90 -17.49
N ARG A 312 18.27 -1.45 -18.08
CA ARG A 312 19.40 -0.67 -18.62
C ARG A 312 18.98 0.35 -19.67
N PHE A 313 18.03 0.01 -20.54
CA PHE A 313 17.45 0.93 -21.52
C PHE A 313 16.79 2.13 -20.84
N ARG A 314 15.89 1.90 -19.87
CA ARG A 314 15.25 2.99 -19.10
C ARG A 314 16.26 3.94 -18.44
N TRP A 315 17.42 3.42 -18.05
CA TRP A 315 18.49 4.21 -17.44
C TRP A 315 19.34 5.00 -18.42
N ARG A 316 19.50 4.50 -19.64
CA ARG A 316 20.41 5.04 -20.65
C ARG A 316 19.70 5.71 -21.82
N ILE A 317 18.38 5.79 -21.74
CA ILE A 317 17.56 6.45 -22.74
C ILE A 317 18.05 7.89 -22.93
N LEU A 318 18.29 8.26 -24.18
CA LEU A 318 18.74 9.61 -24.53
C LEU A 318 17.57 10.59 -24.39
N PRO A 319 17.80 11.87 -24.06
CA PRO A 319 16.73 12.86 -23.97
C PRO A 319 15.84 12.90 -25.23
N ALA A 320 16.44 12.90 -26.43
CA ALA A 320 15.71 12.89 -27.69
C ALA A 320 14.91 11.58 -27.93
N GLU A 321 15.37 10.45 -27.41
CA GLU A 321 14.59 9.20 -27.44
C GLU A 321 13.39 9.30 -26.49
N ALA A 322 13.60 9.79 -25.27
CA ALA A 322 12.53 9.97 -24.30
C ALA A 322 11.46 10.96 -24.80
N GLU A 323 11.88 12.06 -25.45
CA GLU A 323 10.97 13.03 -26.09
C GLU A 323 10.13 12.40 -27.20
N LEU A 324 10.75 11.63 -28.10
CA LEU A 324 10.01 10.91 -29.14
C LEU A 324 8.97 9.97 -28.51
N LEU A 325 9.39 9.14 -27.56
CA LEU A 325 8.48 8.16 -26.97
C LEU A 325 7.36 8.83 -26.16
N ALA A 326 7.64 9.95 -25.49
CA ALA A 326 6.63 10.75 -24.80
C ALA A 326 5.64 11.38 -25.79
N HIS A 327 6.13 11.88 -26.94
CA HIS A 327 5.27 12.40 -28.01
C HIS A 327 4.40 11.29 -28.62
N THR A 328 4.98 10.13 -28.94
CA THR A 328 4.21 8.97 -29.43
C THR A 328 3.15 8.54 -28.41
N ALA A 329 3.50 8.48 -27.13
CA ALA A 329 2.54 8.17 -26.06
C ALA A 329 1.41 9.21 -25.99
N ARG A 330 1.71 10.50 -26.15
CA ARG A 330 0.70 11.57 -26.25
C ARG A 330 -0.24 11.34 -27.43
N THR A 331 0.29 11.10 -28.62
CA THR A 331 -0.52 10.83 -29.83
C THR A 331 -1.46 9.64 -29.63
N ILE A 332 -0.99 8.57 -28.98
CA ILE A 332 -1.83 7.40 -28.68
C ILE A 332 -2.98 7.75 -27.73
N LEU A 333 -2.75 8.63 -26.74
CA LEU A 333 -3.82 9.11 -25.86
C LEU A 333 -4.83 9.96 -26.64
N ASP A 334 -4.34 10.86 -27.50
CA ASP A 334 -5.18 11.74 -28.32
C ASP A 334 -6.05 10.93 -29.30
N GLU A 335 -5.50 9.87 -29.93
CA GLU A 335 -6.23 8.91 -30.77
C GLU A 335 -7.42 8.26 -30.05
N HIS A 336 -7.34 8.09 -28.73
CA HIS A 336 -8.39 7.50 -27.89
C HIS A 336 -9.27 8.56 -27.21
N GLY A 337 -9.08 9.85 -27.51
CA GLY A 337 -9.80 10.95 -26.89
C GLY A 337 -9.50 11.11 -25.39
N ILE A 338 -8.31 10.74 -24.95
CA ILE A 338 -7.90 10.77 -23.53
C ILE A 338 -7.12 12.06 -23.24
N ASP A 339 -7.80 13.05 -22.65
CA ASP A 339 -7.18 14.29 -22.18
C ASP A 339 -6.58 14.13 -20.77
N GLU A 340 -5.50 13.36 -20.67
CA GLU A 340 -4.77 13.11 -19.42
C GLU A 340 -3.26 13.28 -19.63
N PRO A 341 -2.45 13.59 -18.60
CA PRO A 341 -1.00 13.66 -18.75
C PRO A 341 -0.39 12.28 -19.08
N VAL A 342 0.68 12.23 -19.88
CA VAL A 342 1.37 10.97 -20.23
C VAL A 342 1.93 10.30 -18.97
N GLN A 343 2.55 11.07 -18.08
CA GLN A 343 3.06 10.64 -16.79
C GLN A 343 2.58 11.59 -15.70
N TRP A 344 2.35 11.04 -14.52
CA TRP A 344 2.05 11.80 -13.32
C TRP A 344 2.60 11.04 -12.11
N THR A 345 2.97 11.77 -11.06
CA THR A 345 3.36 11.22 -9.77
C THR A 345 2.80 12.14 -8.68
N PRO A 346 2.26 11.60 -7.57
CA PRO A 346 1.74 12.43 -6.49
C PRO A 346 2.88 13.20 -5.81
N THR A 347 2.60 14.44 -5.46
CA THR A 347 3.50 15.31 -4.70
C THR A 347 2.95 15.50 -3.29
N LEU A 348 3.75 15.16 -2.30
CA LEU A 348 3.43 15.45 -0.89
C LEU A 348 3.95 16.84 -0.51
N SER A 349 3.39 17.42 0.54
CA SER A 349 3.84 18.72 1.03
C SER A 349 5.32 18.68 1.43
N SER A 350 6.06 19.78 1.26
CA SER A 350 7.46 19.85 1.67
C SER A 350 7.65 19.62 3.18
N ALA A 351 6.64 19.93 3.99
CA ALA A 351 6.64 19.67 5.43
C ALA A 351 6.59 18.17 5.72
N ASP A 352 5.73 17.42 5.02
CA ASP A 352 5.64 15.97 5.17
C ASP A 352 6.90 15.28 4.66
N MET A 353 7.41 15.70 3.50
CA MET A 353 8.62 15.15 2.91
C MET A 353 9.84 15.28 3.84
N ARG A 354 10.03 16.43 4.52
CA ARG A 354 11.15 16.63 5.46
C ARG A 354 11.07 15.76 6.71
N ARG A 355 9.89 15.24 7.05
CA ARG A 355 9.67 14.39 8.23
C ARG A 355 9.90 12.90 7.95
N LEU A 356 10.10 12.53 6.68
CA LEU A 356 10.27 11.13 6.27
C LEU A 356 11.75 10.80 6.07
N GLN A 357 12.26 9.81 6.81
CA GLN A 357 13.56 9.20 6.54
C GLN A 357 13.35 7.93 5.72
N LEU A 358 13.29 8.08 4.41
CA LEU A 358 12.99 6.98 3.49
C LEU A 358 14.26 6.17 3.15
N PRO A 359 14.15 4.84 2.96
CA PRO A 359 15.31 3.97 2.79
C PRO A 359 16.04 4.14 1.46
N GLY A 360 15.31 4.55 0.43
CA GLY A 360 15.85 4.78 -0.90
C GLY A 360 16.39 6.19 -1.06
N PRO A 361 17.31 6.39 -2.02
CA PRO A 361 17.82 7.71 -2.35
C PRO A 361 16.69 8.64 -2.85
N ASP A 362 16.88 9.94 -2.66
CA ASP A 362 16.06 10.94 -3.35
C ASP A 362 16.42 10.94 -4.85
N PRO A 363 15.46 10.84 -5.79
CA PRO A 363 15.74 10.82 -7.23
C PRO A 363 16.66 11.96 -7.71
N GLY A 364 16.51 13.17 -7.15
CA GLY A 364 17.32 14.34 -7.49
C GLY A 364 18.78 14.25 -7.02
N SER A 365 19.06 13.41 -6.03
CA SER A 365 20.42 13.23 -5.46
C SER A 365 21.30 12.26 -6.27
N ILE A 366 20.74 11.55 -7.26
CA ILE A 366 21.45 10.46 -7.93
C ILE A 366 22.27 10.95 -9.12
N THR A 367 23.58 10.95 -8.93
CA THR A 367 24.55 11.24 -9.99
C THR A 367 24.51 10.20 -11.11
N ALA A 368 24.88 10.60 -12.33
CA ALA A 368 24.91 9.70 -13.49
C ALA A 368 25.87 8.49 -13.33
N ALA A 369 26.86 8.59 -12.43
CA ALA A 369 27.76 7.49 -12.08
C ALA A 369 27.08 6.47 -11.15
N GLN A 370 26.45 6.93 -10.07
CA GLN A 370 25.71 6.07 -9.12
C GLN A 370 24.51 5.36 -9.76
N ARG A 371 23.98 5.87 -10.87
CA ARG A 371 22.93 5.22 -11.66
C ARG A 371 23.39 3.93 -12.36
N ARG A 372 24.70 3.74 -12.60
CA ARG A 372 25.21 2.58 -13.35
C ARG A 372 25.38 1.31 -12.51
N ASP A 373 25.60 1.46 -11.20
CA ASP A 373 26.03 0.37 -10.31
C ASP A 373 24.91 -0.14 -9.37
N ARG A 374 23.72 0.47 -9.38
CA ARG A 374 22.59 0.09 -8.51
C ARG A 374 21.53 -0.76 -9.22
N ALA A 375 20.95 -1.71 -8.49
CA ALA A 375 19.74 -2.41 -8.92
C ALA A 375 18.50 -1.66 -8.43
N TRP A 376 17.62 -1.30 -9.37
CA TRP A 376 16.41 -0.52 -9.07
C TRP A 376 15.17 -1.38 -8.89
N PRO A 377 14.21 -0.97 -8.04
CA PRO A 377 12.87 -1.56 -7.98
C PRO A 377 12.16 -1.47 -9.34
N GLY A 378 12.01 -2.61 -10.00
CA GLY A 378 11.33 -2.77 -11.28
C GLY A 378 11.52 -4.16 -11.86
#